data_AF-A0A7V6BX80-F1
#
_entry.id   AF-A0A7V6BX80-F1
#
_cell.length_a   1.000
_cell.length_b   1.000
_cell.length_c   1.000
_cell.angle_alpha   90.00
_cell.angle_beta   90.00
_cell.angle_gamma   90.00
#
_symmetry.space_group_name_H-M   'P 1'
#
loop_
_entity.id
_entity.type
_entity.pdbx_description
1 polymer ?
#
loop_
_entity_poly.entity_id
_entity_poly.type
_entity_poly.pdbx_seq_one_letter_code
_entity_poly.pdbx_strand_id
1 'polypeptide(L)'
;MITIATLGPVNSHSWQAAVQYAPKARITTYPHTGALISAFSSGEIALAIVPIYNTREGENKEYFRLFDKIRSGYWIDNIVLPSYLSLGVIDPGITREDLRMLVGKGSVFPQCEEYVGDNFPQLSRLIVQDIDQAMEEIRRDGLRDRAVIETEEMLKSRGFHIIEREVAPHNRTRYAVLGPELAVRTGYDATAFITRPLDDRLGLLVDILGEFSRRGINILDMRAESDIKTQKLQIYIEAEGHIQDEHIAGAIAHIENRVIGRRGAVRLLGSFPRVDMRTKYIKSFGFIGTGDMSKWFAGRLENEGYHVLMTGRTTKLRPEEMIPEVDVVVVCVPISATTKTVRKYGPLIQGGKALILLAGESEHTLDAALEVTDGDVEVMLVHNLWGPQVVTMKDKNAIVVRTARSGRLCSEFEQFLHKHGADIYHDSPVRHDLLMGIGQKLPTAISVALAMTLDEHGITSEDIASHCTLTSLYPILAMARVHSQNPRTYAEILSTGGDSRRIVHDFARNLQRVIGLADESLIGDICRLMDRNREHLTSDFLRDRMLQAKAVDEVLGRMI
;
A
#
# COMPACT_ATOMS: atom_id res chain seq x y z
N MET A 1 -36.44 -15.66 -4.93
CA MET A 1 -36.03 -14.32 -5.41
C MET A 1 -35.38 -13.61 -4.24
N ILE A 2 -34.14 -13.13 -4.40
CA ILE A 2 -33.39 -12.47 -3.32
C ILE A 2 -34.08 -11.15 -2.98
N THR A 3 -34.26 -10.86 -1.69
CA THR A 3 -34.72 -9.54 -1.22
C THR A 3 -33.54 -8.80 -0.59
N ILE A 4 -33.33 -7.56 -1.01
CA ILE A 4 -32.28 -6.68 -0.49
C ILE A 4 -32.94 -5.47 0.14
N ALA A 5 -32.54 -5.12 1.36
CA ALA A 5 -32.96 -3.90 1.99
C ALA A 5 -31.90 -2.81 1.89
N THR A 6 -32.31 -1.56 1.71
CA THR A 6 -31.39 -0.42 1.69
C THR A 6 -32.09 0.86 2.12
N LEU A 7 -31.38 1.98 2.12
CA LEU A 7 -31.96 3.30 2.39
C LEU A 7 -32.75 3.81 1.19
N GLY A 8 -33.91 4.42 1.48
CA GLY A 8 -34.75 5.06 0.48
C GLY A 8 -34.35 6.51 0.15
N PRO A 9 -35.08 7.14 -0.79
CA PRO A 9 -36.19 6.59 -1.57
C PRO A 9 -35.75 5.66 -2.71
N VAL A 10 -36.71 5.11 -3.46
CA VAL A 10 -36.45 4.42 -4.74
C VAL A 10 -35.72 5.37 -5.70
N ASN A 11 -34.79 4.85 -6.50
CA ASN A 11 -33.86 5.60 -7.36
C ASN A 11 -32.79 6.45 -6.64
N SER A 12 -32.77 6.48 -5.31
CA SER A 12 -31.65 7.07 -4.57
C SER A 12 -30.33 6.33 -4.83
N HIS A 13 -29.20 6.95 -4.48
CA HIS A 13 -27.88 6.33 -4.64
C HIS A 13 -27.75 4.97 -3.92
N SER A 14 -28.35 4.82 -2.74
CA SER A 14 -28.37 3.54 -2.02
C SER A 14 -29.23 2.48 -2.72
N TRP A 15 -30.34 2.89 -3.34
CA TRP A 15 -31.16 2.01 -4.17
C TRP A 15 -30.39 1.55 -5.42
N GLN A 16 -29.66 2.46 -6.07
CA GLN A 16 -28.80 2.12 -7.22
C GLN A 16 -27.70 1.11 -6.83
N ALA A 17 -27.09 1.26 -5.65
CA ALA A 17 -26.14 0.29 -5.11
C ALA A 17 -26.75 -1.11 -5.02
N ALA A 18 -28.00 -1.21 -4.54
CA ALA A 18 -28.72 -2.47 -4.45
C ALA A 18 -29.05 -3.08 -5.82
N VAL A 19 -29.42 -2.25 -6.80
CA VAL A 19 -29.62 -2.71 -8.19
C VAL A 19 -28.32 -3.22 -8.80
N GLN A 20 -27.21 -2.49 -8.63
CA GLN A 20 -25.91 -2.91 -9.18
C GLN A 20 -25.46 -4.25 -8.59
N TYR A 21 -25.64 -4.43 -7.27
CA TYR A 21 -25.26 -5.66 -6.59
C TYR A 21 -26.04 -6.88 -7.08
N ALA A 22 -27.36 -6.74 -7.22
CA ALA A 22 -28.21 -7.80 -7.70
C ALA A 22 -29.35 -7.25 -8.57
N PRO A 23 -29.13 -7.15 -9.90
CA PRO A 23 -30.09 -6.51 -10.82
C PRO A 23 -31.49 -7.14 -10.85
N LYS A 24 -31.62 -8.40 -10.41
CA LYS A 24 -32.88 -9.17 -10.37
C LYS A 24 -33.47 -9.30 -8.96
N ALA A 25 -32.90 -8.64 -7.96
CA ALA A 25 -33.39 -8.69 -6.58
C ALA A 25 -34.62 -7.81 -6.39
N ARG A 26 -35.47 -8.18 -5.44
CA ARG A 26 -36.54 -7.32 -4.94
C ARG A 26 -35.92 -6.37 -3.91
N ILE A 27 -36.04 -5.05 -4.12
CA ILE A 27 -35.46 -4.05 -3.22
C ILE A 27 -36.54 -3.49 -2.29
N THR A 28 -36.24 -3.43 -0.99
CA THR A 28 -37.08 -2.81 0.04
C THR A 28 -36.33 -1.64 0.66
N THR A 29 -36.96 -0.46 0.69
CA THR A 29 -36.32 0.76 1.19
C THR A 29 -36.78 1.09 2.61
N TYR A 30 -35.85 1.54 3.44
CA TYR A 30 -36.09 2.03 4.79
C TYR A 30 -35.77 3.54 4.88
N PRO A 31 -36.48 4.30 5.74
CA PRO A 31 -36.34 5.76 5.80
C PRO A 31 -35.03 6.21 6.47
N HIS A 32 -34.51 5.44 7.41
CA HIS A 32 -33.27 5.76 8.13
C HIS A 32 -32.51 4.50 8.53
N THR A 33 -31.21 4.64 8.73
CA THR A 33 -30.29 3.50 8.90
C THR A 33 -30.58 2.69 10.15
N GLY A 34 -31.07 3.32 11.22
CA GLY A 34 -31.51 2.60 12.41
C GLY A 34 -32.62 1.58 12.17
N ALA A 35 -33.60 1.88 11.30
CA ALA A 35 -34.69 0.96 10.98
C ALA A 35 -34.17 -0.21 10.13
N LEU A 36 -33.35 0.09 9.12
CA LEU A 36 -32.70 -0.91 8.27
C LEU A 36 -31.87 -1.91 9.08
N ILE A 37 -31.00 -1.42 9.96
CA ILE A 37 -30.14 -2.27 10.80
C ILE A 37 -30.95 -3.07 11.81
N SER A 38 -32.05 -2.52 12.34
CA SER A 38 -32.93 -3.25 13.25
C SER A 38 -33.64 -4.40 12.55
N ALA A 39 -34.15 -4.18 11.33
CA ALA A 39 -34.76 -5.22 10.50
C ALA A 39 -33.74 -6.32 10.11
N PHE A 40 -32.50 -5.94 9.83
CA PHE A 40 -31.43 -6.92 9.58
C PHE A 40 -31.08 -7.73 10.83
N SER A 41 -30.89 -7.05 11.96
CA SER A 41 -30.52 -7.70 13.23
C SER A 41 -31.63 -8.59 13.79
N SER A 42 -32.90 -8.32 13.48
CA SER A 42 -34.03 -9.17 13.85
C SER A 42 -34.21 -10.38 12.93
N GLY A 43 -33.49 -10.44 11.80
CA GLY A 43 -33.64 -11.48 10.78
C GLY A 43 -34.86 -11.31 9.87
N GLU A 44 -35.54 -10.15 9.92
CA GLU A 44 -36.66 -9.82 9.00
C GLU A 44 -36.18 -9.76 7.54
N ILE A 45 -34.94 -9.33 7.35
CA ILE A 45 -34.26 -9.24 6.05
C ILE A 45 -32.93 -9.99 6.11
N ALA A 46 -32.62 -10.75 5.06
CA ALA A 46 -31.39 -11.52 4.98
C ALA A 46 -30.20 -10.69 4.46
N LEU A 47 -30.46 -9.71 3.60
CA LEU A 47 -29.42 -8.87 2.99
C LEU A 47 -29.75 -7.39 3.16
N ALA A 48 -28.76 -6.62 3.60
CA ALA A 48 -28.86 -5.18 3.72
C ALA A 48 -27.66 -4.50 3.04
N ILE A 49 -27.90 -3.39 2.34
CA ILE A 49 -26.85 -2.56 1.74
C ILE A 49 -26.90 -1.19 2.38
N VAL A 50 -25.80 -0.78 2.99
CA VAL A 50 -25.70 0.41 3.83
C VAL A 50 -24.49 1.23 3.41
N PRO A 51 -24.62 2.55 3.16
CA PRO A 51 -23.45 3.41 2.96
C PRO A 51 -22.60 3.43 4.23
N ILE A 52 -21.27 3.40 4.10
CA ILE A 52 -20.34 3.35 5.24
C ILE A 52 -19.22 4.38 5.17
N TYR A 53 -18.91 4.88 3.96
CA TYR A 53 -17.86 5.84 3.71
C TYR A 53 -18.17 6.63 2.45
N ASN A 54 -17.86 7.93 2.45
CA ASN A 54 -17.92 8.76 1.26
C ASN A 54 -16.62 9.58 1.13
N THR A 55 -16.11 9.76 -0.09
CA THR A 55 -14.81 10.43 -0.30
C THR A 55 -14.80 11.92 0.07
N ARG A 56 -15.95 12.60 0.06
CA ARG A 56 -16.07 14.04 0.35
C ARG A 56 -16.47 14.30 1.80
N GLU A 57 -17.35 13.48 2.37
CA GLU A 57 -17.73 13.55 3.79
C GLU A 57 -16.74 12.85 4.73
N GLY A 58 -15.95 11.94 4.19
CA GLY A 58 -15.18 10.98 4.97
C GLY A 58 -16.08 9.96 5.66
N GLU A 59 -15.72 9.65 6.91
CA GLU A 59 -16.35 8.61 7.70
C GLU A 59 -17.45 9.16 8.59
N ASN A 60 -18.69 8.70 8.40
CA ASN A 60 -19.80 9.14 9.23
C ASN A 60 -19.84 8.33 10.55
N LYS A 61 -19.75 9.06 11.68
CA LYS A 61 -19.81 8.51 13.05
C LYS A 61 -21.06 7.67 13.32
N GLU A 62 -22.14 7.97 12.62
CA GLU A 62 -23.38 7.21 12.74
C GLU A 62 -23.16 5.75 12.32
N TYR A 63 -22.42 5.48 11.23
CA TYR A 63 -22.18 4.12 10.75
C TYR A 63 -21.38 3.27 11.74
N PHE A 64 -20.40 3.85 12.45
CA PHE A 64 -19.67 3.16 13.52
C PHE A 64 -20.61 2.67 14.63
N ARG A 65 -21.54 3.54 15.07
CA ARG A 65 -22.53 3.18 16.10
C ARG A 65 -23.53 2.13 15.64
N LEU A 66 -23.74 2.00 14.33
CA LEU A 66 -24.62 0.97 13.78
C LEU A 66 -23.97 -0.41 13.86
N PHE A 67 -22.67 -0.51 13.61
CA PHE A 67 -21.99 -1.80 13.72
C PHE A 67 -22.14 -2.39 15.11
N ASP A 68 -22.07 -1.59 16.18
CA ASP A 68 -22.34 -2.02 17.56
C ASP A 68 -23.75 -2.61 17.76
N LYS A 69 -24.74 -2.11 17.00
CA LYS A 69 -26.12 -2.60 17.07
C LYS A 69 -26.36 -3.90 16.31
N ILE A 70 -25.49 -4.24 15.34
CA ILE A 70 -25.57 -5.51 14.60
C ILE A 70 -25.17 -6.64 15.55
N ARG A 71 -26.17 -7.35 16.08
CA ARG A 71 -25.98 -8.49 17.00
C ARG A 71 -25.79 -9.82 16.28
N SER A 72 -26.25 -9.90 15.04
CA SER A 72 -26.27 -11.10 14.20
C SER A 72 -25.98 -10.69 12.76
N GLY A 73 -25.32 -11.59 12.02
CA GLY A 73 -24.85 -11.34 10.66
C GLY A 73 -23.47 -10.68 10.61
N TYR A 74 -22.98 -10.56 9.39
CA TYR A 74 -21.63 -10.12 9.05
C TYR A 74 -21.67 -9.13 7.90
N TRP A 75 -20.65 -8.29 7.83
CA TRP A 75 -20.28 -7.63 6.60
C TRP A 75 -19.63 -8.66 5.67
N ILE A 76 -20.22 -8.84 4.48
CA ILE A 76 -19.86 -9.90 3.55
C ILE A 76 -19.28 -9.41 2.22
N ASP A 77 -19.59 -8.17 1.82
CA ASP A 77 -19.12 -7.63 0.55
C ASP A 77 -19.15 -6.09 0.51
N ASN A 78 -18.62 -5.50 -0.55
CA ASN A 78 -18.51 -4.07 -0.77
C ASN A 78 -19.00 -3.66 -2.15
N ILE A 79 -19.64 -2.50 -2.22
CA ILE A 79 -19.97 -1.85 -3.49
C ILE A 79 -19.46 -0.42 -3.44
N VAL A 80 -18.75 0.02 -4.47
CA VAL A 80 -18.33 1.41 -4.60
C VAL A 80 -19.04 2.01 -5.80
N LEU A 81 -19.77 3.09 -5.57
CA LEU A 81 -20.49 3.82 -6.60
C LEU A 81 -19.99 5.27 -6.70
N PRO A 82 -19.70 5.77 -7.90
CA PRO A 82 -19.58 7.21 -8.12
C PRO A 82 -20.88 7.93 -7.77
N SER A 83 -20.77 9.06 -7.10
CA SER A 83 -21.90 9.91 -6.69
C SER A 83 -22.00 11.11 -7.63
N TYR A 84 -22.69 10.95 -8.76
CA TYR A 84 -22.90 12.02 -9.74
C TYR A 84 -23.99 12.99 -9.27
N LEU A 85 -23.65 13.83 -8.29
CA LEU A 85 -24.53 14.88 -7.81
C LEU A 85 -24.67 15.98 -8.88
N SER A 86 -25.90 16.42 -9.09
CA SER A 86 -26.29 17.46 -10.05
C SER A 86 -27.26 18.44 -9.42
N LEU A 87 -27.40 19.62 -10.02
CA LEU A 87 -28.38 20.63 -9.63
C LEU A 87 -29.56 20.63 -10.61
N GLY A 88 -30.76 20.38 -10.09
CA GLY A 88 -31.99 20.31 -10.87
C GLY A 88 -33.01 21.39 -10.49
N VAL A 89 -33.80 21.82 -11.46
CA VAL A 89 -34.91 22.78 -11.32
C VAL A 89 -36.18 22.25 -11.98
N ILE A 90 -37.34 22.78 -11.61
CA ILE A 90 -38.64 22.30 -12.14
C ILE A 90 -38.97 22.75 -13.57
N ASP A 91 -38.26 23.75 -14.10
CA ASP A 91 -38.52 24.35 -15.41
C ASP A 91 -37.19 24.75 -16.07
N PRO A 92 -36.93 24.36 -17.34
CA PRO A 92 -35.67 24.64 -18.03
C PRO A 92 -35.43 26.14 -18.30
N GLY A 93 -36.45 26.98 -18.17
CA GLY A 93 -36.34 28.44 -18.28
C GLY A 93 -35.89 29.14 -16.99
N ILE A 94 -35.70 28.42 -15.89
CA ILE A 94 -35.17 28.97 -14.63
C ILE A 94 -33.66 29.18 -14.78
N THR A 95 -33.19 30.41 -14.53
CA THR A 95 -31.76 30.73 -14.55
C THR A 95 -31.16 30.74 -13.13
N ARG A 96 -29.84 30.85 -13.03
CA ARG A 96 -29.14 30.90 -11.73
C ARG A 96 -29.59 32.10 -10.88
N GLU A 97 -29.96 33.20 -11.51
CA GLU A 97 -30.40 34.45 -10.86
C GLU A 97 -31.78 34.36 -10.22
N ASP A 98 -32.62 33.44 -10.69
CA ASP A 98 -33.96 33.19 -10.15
C ASP A 98 -33.92 32.44 -8.81
N LEU A 99 -32.82 31.72 -8.54
CA LEU A 99 -32.69 30.86 -7.38
C LEU A 99 -32.50 31.66 -6.09
N ARG A 100 -33.16 31.20 -5.02
CA ARG A 100 -33.02 31.72 -3.65
C ARG A 100 -32.68 30.64 -2.64
N MET A 101 -33.02 29.39 -2.96
CA MET A 101 -32.86 28.26 -2.04
C MET A 101 -32.38 26.99 -2.74
N LEU A 102 -31.39 26.35 -2.15
CA LEU A 102 -30.94 25.00 -2.49
C LEU A 102 -31.58 24.00 -1.54
N VAL A 103 -32.14 22.92 -2.07
CA VAL A 103 -32.81 21.86 -1.31
C VAL A 103 -32.03 20.57 -1.49
N GLY A 104 -31.75 19.86 -0.39
CA GLY A 104 -30.98 18.63 -0.42
C GLY A 104 -31.02 17.89 0.91
N LYS A 105 -30.53 16.65 0.93
CA LYS A 105 -30.35 15.92 2.19
C LYS A 105 -29.14 16.46 2.97
N GLY A 106 -29.15 16.25 4.29
CA GLY A 106 -28.02 16.63 5.15
C GLY A 106 -26.70 15.94 4.77
N SER A 107 -26.78 14.77 4.14
CA SER A 107 -25.66 14.01 3.58
C SER A 107 -25.33 14.37 2.13
N VAL A 108 -25.81 15.50 1.60
CA VAL A 108 -25.51 15.92 0.22
C VAL A 108 -24.74 17.23 0.24
N PHE A 109 -25.19 18.19 1.05
CA PHE A 109 -24.54 19.50 1.14
C PHE A 109 -23.04 19.46 1.48
N PRO A 110 -22.60 18.67 2.48
CA PRO A 110 -21.17 18.58 2.78
C PRO A 110 -20.34 18.07 1.60
N GLN A 111 -20.93 17.25 0.71
CA GLN A 111 -20.24 16.69 -0.45
C GLN A 111 -20.03 17.71 -1.58
N CYS A 112 -20.88 18.73 -1.64
CA CYS A 112 -20.86 19.78 -2.66
C CYS A 112 -20.52 21.18 -2.08
N GLU A 113 -19.99 21.25 -0.85
CA GLU A 113 -19.74 22.49 -0.13
C GLU A 113 -18.87 23.48 -0.92
N GLU A 114 -17.78 22.99 -1.50
CA GLU A 114 -16.85 23.75 -2.34
C GLU A 114 -17.57 24.40 -3.53
N TYR A 115 -18.27 23.58 -4.32
CA TYR A 115 -19.01 24.06 -5.49
C TYR A 115 -20.11 25.06 -5.11
N VAL A 116 -20.88 24.78 -4.05
CA VAL A 116 -21.95 25.67 -3.57
C VAL A 116 -21.37 26.98 -3.06
N GLY A 117 -20.24 26.95 -2.36
CA GLY A 117 -19.53 28.14 -1.88
C GLY A 117 -19.04 29.03 -3.02
N ASP A 118 -18.52 28.43 -4.09
CA ASP A 118 -17.96 29.17 -5.22
C ASP A 118 -19.04 29.72 -6.17
N ASN A 119 -20.13 28.97 -6.40
CA ASN A 119 -21.12 29.31 -7.43
C ASN A 119 -22.41 29.92 -6.86
N PHE A 120 -22.77 29.60 -5.61
CA PHE A 120 -24.03 29.97 -4.99
C PHE A 120 -23.88 30.48 -3.53
N PRO A 121 -22.91 31.37 -3.21
CA PRO A 121 -22.61 31.75 -1.84
C PRO A 121 -23.78 32.45 -1.11
N GLN A 122 -24.67 33.11 -1.86
CA GLN A 122 -25.82 33.84 -1.33
C GLN A 122 -27.10 32.99 -1.15
N LEU A 123 -27.14 31.75 -1.64
CA LEU A 123 -28.36 30.94 -1.60
C LEU A 123 -28.56 30.29 -0.22
N SER A 124 -29.80 30.32 0.27
CA SER A 124 -30.17 29.60 1.49
C SER A 124 -30.17 28.09 1.26
N ARG A 125 -29.82 27.30 2.28
CA ARG A 125 -29.80 25.84 2.19
C ARG A 125 -30.92 25.26 3.05
N LEU A 126 -31.80 24.49 2.44
CA LEU A 126 -32.87 23.75 3.11
C LEU A 126 -32.50 22.27 3.16
N ILE A 127 -32.17 21.80 4.36
CA ILE A 127 -31.94 20.38 4.62
C ILE A 127 -33.28 19.69 4.85
N VAL A 128 -33.57 18.68 4.04
CA VAL A 128 -34.78 17.86 4.15
C VAL A 128 -34.43 16.42 4.54
N GLN A 129 -35.34 15.77 5.26
CA GLN A 129 -35.22 14.34 5.60
C GLN A 129 -35.72 13.47 4.44
N ASP A 130 -36.89 13.84 3.89
CA ASP A 130 -37.48 13.19 2.72
C ASP A 130 -37.33 14.08 1.48
N ILE A 131 -36.28 13.80 0.70
CA ILE A 131 -36.02 14.52 -0.55
C ILE A 131 -37.10 14.25 -1.59
N ASP A 132 -37.75 13.09 -1.54
CA ASP A 132 -38.77 12.69 -2.50
C ASP A 132 -40.03 13.53 -2.31
N GLN A 133 -40.47 13.64 -1.06
CA GLN A 133 -41.57 14.53 -0.68
C GLN A 133 -41.23 15.99 -1.01
N ALA A 134 -40.02 16.45 -0.70
CA ALA A 134 -39.61 17.82 -0.99
C ALA A 134 -39.64 18.14 -2.49
N MET A 135 -39.17 17.22 -3.34
CA MET A 135 -39.25 17.36 -4.79
C MET A 135 -40.69 17.42 -5.29
N GLU A 136 -41.58 16.60 -4.74
CA GLU A 136 -43.01 16.62 -5.10
C GLU A 136 -43.69 17.92 -4.66
N GLU A 137 -43.38 18.46 -3.48
CA GLU A 137 -43.90 19.75 -3.00
C GLU A 137 -43.42 20.91 -3.89
N ILE A 138 -42.13 20.95 -4.25
CA ILE A 138 -41.57 21.97 -5.15
C ILE A 138 -42.30 21.95 -6.50
N ARG A 139 -42.57 20.76 -7.03
CA ARG A 139 -43.26 20.57 -8.31
C ARG A 139 -44.74 20.92 -8.24
N ARG A 140 -45.44 20.43 -7.20
CA ARG A 140 -46.87 20.67 -6.97
C ARG A 140 -47.16 22.16 -6.80
N ASP A 141 -46.33 22.85 -6.03
CA ASP A 141 -46.53 24.25 -5.66
C ASP A 141 -45.85 25.21 -6.65
N GLY A 142 -45.16 24.70 -7.67
CA GLY A 142 -44.55 25.49 -8.75
C GLY A 142 -43.44 26.43 -8.27
N LEU A 143 -42.62 25.98 -7.32
CA LEU A 143 -41.62 26.81 -6.63
C LEU A 143 -40.37 27.00 -7.50
N ARG A 144 -40.38 28.07 -8.31
CA ARG A 144 -39.32 28.38 -9.31
C ARG A 144 -38.03 28.92 -8.70
N ASP A 145 -38.06 29.38 -7.45
CA ASP A 145 -36.92 29.93 -6.72
C ASP A 145 -36.06 28.86 -6.03
N ARG A 146 -36.40 27.59 -6.22
CA ARG A 146 -35.75 26.44 -5.58
C ARG A 146 -35.03 25.55 -6.59
N ALA A 147 -33.80 25.18 -6.26
CA ALA A 147 -33.08 24.13 -6.95
C ALA A 147 -32.76 22.97 -6.00
N VAL A 148 -32.75 21.75 -6.54
CA VAL A 148 -32.52 20.52 -5.78
C VAL A 148 -31.16 19.95 -6.14
N ILE A 149 -30.35 19.60 -5.13
CA ILE A 149 -29.10 18.88 -5.33
C ILE A 149 -29.32 17.41 -5.01
N GLU A 150 -29.19 16.55 -6.01
CA GLU A 150 -29.29 15.10 -5.88
C GLU A 150 -28.67 14.39 -7.10
N THR A 151 -28.60 13.05 -7.09
CA THR A 151 -28.19 12.24 -8.24
C THR A 151 -28.98 12.56 -9.50
N GLU A 152 -28.29 12.56 -10.65
CA GLU A 152 -28.88 12.83 -11.97
C GLU A 152 -30.08 11.92 -12.26
N GLU A 153 -30.01 10.63 -11.91
CA GLU A 153 -31.12 9.70 -12.11
C GLU A 153 -32.34 10.06 -11.26
N MET A 154 -32.15 10.46 -10.00
CA MET A 154 -33.25 10.82 -9.11
C MET A 154 -33.96 12.07 -9.61
N LEU A 155 -33.20 13.13 -9.94
CA LEU A 155 -33.74 14.37 -10.50
C LEU A 155 -34.57 14.10 -11.77
N LYS A 156 -34.01 13.34 -12.72
CA LYS A 156 -34.73 12.95 -13.95
C LYS A 156 -35.97 12.15 -13.66
N SER A 157 -35.92 11.21 -12.70
CA SER A 157 -37.07 10.37 -12.34
C SER A 157 -38.24 11.15 -11.72
N ARG A 158 -38.00 12.40 -11.29
CA ARG A 158 -39.00 13.33 -10.77
C ARG A 158 -39.30 14.51 -11.69
N GLY A 159 -38.80 14.47 -12.93
CA GLY A 159 -39.06 15.50 -13.93
C GLY A 159 -38.31 16.81 -13.71
N PHE A 160 -37.22 16.81 -12.94
CA PHE A 160 -36.36 17.98 -12.79
C PHE A 160 -35.41 18.10 -13.99
N HIS A 161 -35.21 19.32 -14.43
CA HIS A 161 -34.28 19.69 -15.49
C HIS A 161 -32.92 20.04 -14.87
N ILE A 162 -31.87 19.39 -15.37
CA ILE A 162 -30.51 19.57 -14.86
C ILE A 162 -29.91 20.83 -15.47
N ILE A 163 -29.51 21.77 -14.61
CA ILE A 163 -28.83 23.01 -14.99
C ILE A 163 -27.33 22.93 -14.75
N GLU A 164 -26.88 22.12 -13.78
CA GLU A 164 -25.47 21.89 -13.49
C GLU A 164 -25.21 20.40 -13.24
N ARG A 165 -24.11 19.88 -13.78
CA ARG A 165 -23.67 18.49 -13.60
C ARG A 165 -22.39 18.44 -12.79
N GLU A 166 -22.17 17.30 -12.15
CA GLU A 166 -20.93 16.98 -11.42
C GLU A 166 -20.55 18.06 -10.40
N VAL A 167 -21.52 18.52 -9.61
CA VAL A 167 -21.30 19.53 -8.56
C VAL A 167 -20.43 19.02 -7.39
N ALA A 168 -20.04 17.75 -7.45
CA ALA A 168 -19.09 17.10 -6.54
C ALA A 168 -18.21 16.12 -7.35
N PRO A 169 -17.20 16.61 -8.09
CA PRO A 169 -16.36 15.74 -8.92
C PRO A 169 -15.53 14.77 -8.08
N HIS A 170 -15.19 13.61 -8.65
CA HIS A 170 -14.46 12.52 -8.00
C HIS A 170 -15.12 11.93 -6.75
N ASN A 171 -16.40 12.23 -6.52
CA ASN A 171 -17.13 11.76 -5.35
C ASN A 171 -17.54 10.28 -5.51
N ARG A 172 -17.25 9.46 -4.50
CA ARG A 172 -17.60 8.04 -4.45
C ARG A 172 -18.12 7.67 -3.06
N THR A 173 -19.14 6.82 -3.03
CA THR A 173 -19.67 6.21 -1.80
C THR A 173 -19.36 4.72 -1.79
N ARG A 174 -18.79 4.25 -0.69
CA ARG A 174 -18.61 2.82 -0.39
C ARG A 174 -19.78 2.34 0.46
N TYR A 175 -20.35 1.22 0.04
CA TYR A 175 -21.45 0.54 0.69
C TYR A 175 -20.99 -0.81 1.23
N ALA A 176 -21.40 -1.13 2.46
CA ALA A 176 -21.28 -2.46 3.03
C ALA A 176 -22.50 -3.29 2.64
N VAL A 177 -22.24 -4.51 2.18
CA VAL A 177 -23.25 -5.56 2.04
C VAL A 177 -23.21 -6.41 3.30
N LEU A 178 -24.34 -6.48 3.99
CA LEU A 178 -24.51 -7.27 5.20
C LEU A 178 -25.30 -8.54 4.87
N GLY A 179 -24.87 -9.67 5.43
CA GLY A 179 -25.51 -10.97 5.25
C GLY A 179 -25.42 -11.85 6.49
N PRO A 180 -26.12 -12.99 6.52
CA PRO A 180 -26.23 -13.83 7.71
C PRO A 180 -24.96 -14.66 7.97
N GLU A 181 -24.23 -15.00 6.91
CA GLU A 181 -23.06 -15.89 6.95
C GLU A 181 -21.79 -15.11 6.62
N LEU A 182 -20.64 -15.56 7.14
CA LEU A 182 -19.36 -14.94 6.84
C LEU A 182 -18.99 -15.16 5.37
N ALA A 183 -18.35 -14.18 4.73
CA ALA A 183 -17.90 -14.35 3.36
C ALA A 183 -16.82 -15.44 3.24
N VAL A 184 -16.69 -15.98 2.04
CA VAL A 184 -15.60 -16.89 1.70
C VAL A 184 -14.32 -16.09 1.44
N ARG A 185 -13.18 -16.64 1.82
CA ARG A 185 -11.86 -16.06 1.54
C ARG A 185 -11.65 -15.91 0.04
N THR A 186 -11.27 -14.72 -0.40
CA THR A 186 -10.95 -14.40 -1.80
C THR A 186 -9.46 -14.22 -2.07
N GLY A 187 -8.66 -13.96 -1.02
CA GLY A 187 -7.24 -13.67 -1.12
C GLY A 187 -6.92 -12.17 -1.20
N TYR A 188 -7.90 -11.35 -1.56
CA TYR A 188 -7.84 -9.89 -1.47
C TYR A 188 -8.94 -9.39 -0.55
N ASP A 189 -8.81 -9.72 0.73
CA ASP A 189 -9.85 -9.51 1.73
C ASP A 189 -9.48 -8.41 2.73
N ALA A 190 -10.49 -7.92 3.43
CA ALA A 190 -10.36 -7.10 4.62
C ALA A 190 -11.14 -7.74 5.76
N THR A 191 -10.66 -7.57 6.98
CA THR A 191 -11.33 -8.01 8.21
C THR A 191 -11.64 -6.81 9.07
N ALA A 192 -12.92 -6.60 9.35
CA ALA A 192 -13.41 -5.56 10.25
C ALA A 192 -13.77 -6.16 11.60
N PHE A 193 -13.31 -5.55 12.69
CA PHE A 193 -13.69 -5.93 14.04
C PHE A 193 -13.82 -4.70 14.93
N ILE A 194 -14.57 -4.86 16.02
CA ILE A 194 -14.74 -3.84 17.05
C ILE A 194 -14.46 -4.42 18.42
N THR A 195 -13.79 -3.65 19.27
CA THR A 195 -13.62 -4.04 20.67
C THR A 195 -14.87 -3.75 21.48
N ARG A 196 -15.15 -4.62 22.44
CA ARG A 196 -16.02 -4.27 23.57
C ARG A 196 -15.36 -3.14 24.37
N PRO A 197 -16.13 -2.35 25.14
CA PRO A 197 -15.56 -1.25 25.92
C PRO A 197 -14.40 -1.74 26.78
N LEU A 198 -13.27 -1.04 26.64
CA LEU A 198 -11.95 -1.40 27.16
C LEU A 198 -11.64 -0.63 28.44
N ASP A 199 -10.99 -1.29 29.39
CA ASP A 199 -10.41 -0.61 30.55
C ASP A 199 -9.17 0.16 30.10
N ASP A 200 -9.07 1.42 30.51
CA ASP A 200 -7.97 2.27 30.11
C ASP A 200 -6.65 1.82 30.76
N ARG A 201 -5.59 1.76 29.95
CA ARG A 201 -4.23 1.52 30.41
C ARG A 201 -3.24 2.21 29.47
N LEU A 202 -2.14 2.69 30.04
CA LEU A 202 -1.05 3.30 29.27
C LEU A 202 -0.58 2.35 28.16
N GLY A 203 -0.48 2.88 26.94
CA GLY A 203 0.03 2.14 25.78
C GLY A 203 -0.95 1.14 25.14
N LEU A 204 -2.19 0.98 25.64
CA LEU A 204 -3.13 -0.02 25.10
C LEU A 204 -3.30 0.07 23.58
N LEU A 205 -3.55 1.28 23.07
CA LEU A 205 -3.73 1.51 21.64
C LEU A 205 -2.46 1.19 20.84
N VAL A 206 -1.30 1.60 21.35
CA VAL A 206 0.00 1.34 20.73
C VAL A 206 0.29 -0.16 20.67
N ASP A 207 -0.03 -0.91 21.73
CA ASP A 207 0.15 -2.35 21.77
C ASP A 207 -0.76 -3.06 20.75
N ILE A 208 -2.03 -2.63 20.65
CA ILE A 208 -2.98 -3.17 19.66
C ILE A 208 -2.45 -2.93 18.24
N LEU A 209 -2.03 -1.69 17.93
CA LEU A 209 -1.49 -1.31 16.63
C LEU A 209 -0.15 -2.00 16.31
N GLY A 210 0.67 -2.21 17.34
CA GLY A 210 1.95 -2.89 17.26
C GLY A 210 1.83 -4.33 16.79
N GLU A 211 0.75 -5.03 17.15
CA GLU A 211 0.50 -6.41 16.69
C GLU A 211 0.30 -6.50 15.18
N PHE A 212 -0.44 -5.58 14.58
CA PHE A 212 -0.61 -5.52 13.13
C PHE A 212 0.72 -5.23 12.44
N SER A 213 1.45 -4.21 12.93
CA SER A 213 2.75 -3.81 12.38
C SER A 213 3.79 -4.94 12.41
N ARG A 214 3.90 -5.67 13.53
CA ARG A 214 4.85 -6.79 13.68
C ARG A 214 4.57 -7.94 12.72
N ARG A 215 3.29 -8.13 12.36
CA ARG A 215 2.84 -9.18 11.45
C ARG A 215 2.81 -8.72 9.98
N GLY A 216 3.17 -7.47 9.70
CA GLY A 216 3.10 -6.90 8.37
C GLY A 216 1.67 -6.73 7.86
N ILE A 217 0.70 -6.60 8.76
CA ILE A 217 -0.71 -6.39 8.43
C ILE A 217 -0.96 -4.90 8.36
N ASN A 218 -1.44 -4.43 7.22
CA ASN A 218 -1.82 -3.04 7.05
C ASN A 218 -3.23 -2.79 7.62
N ILE A 219 -3.41 -1.62 8.25
CA ILE A 219 -4.71 -1.16 8.74
C ILE A 219 -5.29 -0.23 7.68
N LEU A 220 -6.51 -0.53 7.26
CA LEU A 220 -7.26 0.19 6.21
C LEU A 220 -8.08 1.34 6.79
N ASP A 221 -8.72 1.09 7.93
CA ASP A 221 -9.51 2.06 8.68
C ASP A 221 -9.36 1.76 10.18
N MET A 222 -9.32 2.81 11.00
CA MET A 222 -9.32 2.71 12.45
C MET A 222 -10.12 3.85 13.06
N ARG A 223 -10.94 3.52 14.05
CA ARG A 223 -11.66 4.51 14.86
C ARG A 223 -11.56 4.20 16.34
N ALA A 224 -11.36 5.25 17.11
CA ALA A 224 -11.38 5.23 18.57
C ALA A 224 -12.50 6.16 19.05
N GLU A 225 -13.52 5.60 19.69
CA GLU A 225 -14.68 6.34 20.19
C GLU A 225 -14.99 5.91 21.62
N SER A 226 -15.62 6.79 22.39
CA SER A 226 -16.10 6.45 23.73
C SER A 226 -17.47 5.78 23.64
N ASP A 227 -17.64 4.64 24.30
CA ASP A 227 -18.95 4.01 24.46
C ASP A 227 -19.91 4.97 25.19
N ILE A 228 -21.09 5.19 24.62
CA ILE A 228 -22.12 6.07 25.18
C ILE A 228 -22.51 5.64 26.60
N LYS A 229 -22.57 4.34 26.89
CA LYS A 229 -23.02 3.81 28.19
C LYS A 229 -21.94 3.82 29.24
N THR A 230 -20.76 3.29 28.91
CA THR A 230 -19.68 3.10 29.90
C THR A 230 -18.64 4.22 29.89
N GLN A 231 -18.66 5.10 28.88
CA GLN A 231 -17.63 6.11 28.60
C GLN A 231 -16.23 5.53 28.41
N LYS A 232 -16.12 4.21 28.27
CA LYS A 232 -14.86 3.49 28.03
C LYS A 232 -14.53 3.47 26.54
N LEU A 233 -13.24 3.34 26.24
CA LEU A 233 -12.73 3.31 24.88
C LEU A 233 -13.24 2.07 24.12
N GLN A 234 -13.74 2.27 22.92
CA GLN A 234 -13.99 1.24 21.92
C GLN A 234 -13.20 1.54 20.66
N ILE A 235 -12.65 0.49 20.06
CA ILE A 235 -11.80 0.60 18.88
C ILE A 235 -12.39 -0.27 17.78
N TYR A 236 -12.67 0.35 16.64
CA TYR A 236 -12.92 -0.33 15.37
C TYR A 236 -11.64 -0.36 14.56
N ILE A 237 -11.37 -1.49 13.93
CA ILE A 237 -10.25 -1.67 13.01
C ILE A 237 -10.75 -2.47 11.81
N GLU A 238 -10.44 -1.97 10.62
CA GLU A 238 -10.47 -2.71 9.36
C GLU A 238 -9.02 -2.96 8.95
N ALA A 239 -8.63 -4.22 8.81
CA ALA A 239 -7.25 -4.62 8.47
C ALA A 239 -7.22 -5.51 7.22
N GLU A 240 -6.13 -5.46 6.46
CA GLU A 240 -5.92 -6.34 5.30
C GLU A 240 -5.81 -7.81 5.71
N GLY A 241 -6.43 -8.71 4.95
CA GLY A 241 -6.43 -10.15 5.17
C GLY A 241 -7.79 -10.69 5.62
N HIS A 242 -7.97 -12.00 5.48
CA HIS A 242 -9.19 -12.71 5.86
C HIS A 242 -9.08 -13.27 7.28
N ILE A 243 -10.19 -13.42 8.01
CA ILE A 243 -10.18 -14.01 9.36
C ILE A 243 -9.69 -15.48 9.39
N GLN A 244 -9.73 -16.16 8.24
CA GLN A 244 -9.19 -17.51 8.07
C GLN A 244 -7.67 -17.52 7.83
N ASP A 245 -7.05 -16.36 7.63
CA ASP A 245 -5.61 -16.25 7.49
C ASP A 245 -4.93 -16.35 8.85
N GLU A 246 -3.90 -17.18 8.95
CA GLU A 246 -3.18 -17.45 10.20
C GLU A 246 -2.62 -16.16 10.85
N HIS A 247 -2.18 -15.21 10.04
CA HIS A 247 -1.62 -13.94 10.53
C HIS A 247 -2.70 -13.04 11.14
N ILE A 248 -3.90 -12.95 10.53
CA ILE A 248 -5.05 -12.19 11.07
C ILE A 248 -5.63 -12.86 12.30
N ALA A 249 -5.91 -14.17 12.22
CA ALA A 249 -6.42 -14.95 13.33
C ALA A 249 -5.47 -14.87 14.54
N GLY A 250 -4.16 -15.00 14.29
CA GLY A 250 -3.12 -14.86 15.30
C GLY A 250 -3.03 -13.44 15.89
N ALA A 251 -3.21 -12.39 15.08
CA ALA A 251 -3.23 -11.00 15.55
C ALA A 251 -4.42 -10.76 16.50
N ILE A 252 -5.63 -11.14 16.08
CA ILE A 252 -6.85 -10.96 16.87
C ILE A 252 -6.77 -11.77 18.17
N ALA A 253 -6.33 -13.03 18.09
CA ALA A 253 -6.16 -13.86 19.28
C ALA A 253 -5.12 -13.28 20.26
N HIS A 254 -4.02 -12.71 19.78
CA HIS A 254 -3.03 -12.07 20.63
C HIS A 254 -3.56 -10.79 21.26
N ILE A 255 -4.22 -9.93 20.47
CA ILE A 255 -4.86 -8.70 20.95
C ILE A 255 -5.86 -9.02 22.07
N GLU A 256 -6.71 -10.02 21.85
CA GLU A 256 -7.73 -10.41 22.82
C GLU A 256 -7.16 -11.01 24.10
N ASN A 257 -6.24 -11.97 23.99
CA ASN A 257 -5.78 -12.77 25.13
C ASN A 257 -4.57 -12.17 25.86
N ARG A 258 -3.76 -11.33 25.21
CA ARG A 258 -2.52 -10.78 25.78
C ARG A 258 -2.58 -9.26 25.95
N VAL A 259 -3.02 -8.54 24.92
CA VAL A 259 -3.01 -7.06 24.94
C VAL A 259 -4.17 -6.50 25.77
N ILE A 260 -5.39 -6.99 25.51
CA ILE A 260 -6.59 -6.63 26.27
C ILE A 260 -6.73 -7.53 27.51
N GLY A 261 -6.34 -8.81 27.40
CA GLY A 261 -6.36 -9.76 28.50
C GLY A 261 -7.77 -10.26 28.87
N ARG A 262 -8.75 -10.12 27.97
CA ARG A 262 -10.14 -10.57 28.20
C ARG A 262 -10.67 -11.32 26.99
N ARG A 263 -11.00 -12.60 27.18
CA ARG A 263 -11.63 -13.43 26.16
C ARG A 263 -13.01 -12.87 25.77
N GLY A 264 -13.31 -12.85 24.48
CA GLY A 264 -14.47 -12.20 23.90
C GLY A 264 -14.40 -10.67 23.88
N ALA A 265 -13.25 -10.04 24.10
CA ALA A 265 -13.15 -8.59 24.04
C ALA A 265 -13.18 -8.04 22.60
N VAL A 266 -12.92 -8.88 21.60
CA VAL A 266 -12.98 -8.50 20.19
C VAL A 266 -14.20 -9.15 19.55
N ARG A 267 -14.97 -8.37 18.79
CA ARG A 267 -16.08 -8.88 17.99
C ARG A 267 -15.78 -8.68 16.51
N LEU A 268 -15.76 -9.79 15.77
CA LEU A 268 -15.71 -9.78 14.32
C LEU A 268 -17.00 -9.16 13.75
N LEU A 269 -16.84 -8.17 12.89
CA LEU A 269 -17.94 -7.57 12.12
C LEU A 269 -18.09 -8.23 10.76
N GLY A 270 -16.98 -8.68 10.18
CA GLY A 270 -16.98 -9.37 8.91
C GLY A 270 -15.56 -9.57 8.40
N SER A 271 -15.45 -10.47 7.45
CA SER A 271 -14.26 -10.64 6.63
C SER A 271 -14.75 -10.81 5.21
N PHE A 272 -14.31 -9.94 4.31
CA PHE A 272 -15.00 -9.66 3.04
C PHE A 272 -14.02 -9.19 1.96
N PRO A 273 -14.40 -9.31 0.67
CA PRO A 273 -13.59 -8.80 -0.44
C PRO A 273 -13.30 -7.32 -0.26
N ARG A 274 -12.03 -6.95 -0.35
CA ARG A 274 -11.58 -5.57 -0.27
C ARG A 274 -11.89 -4.84 -1.57
N VAL A 275 -12.30 -3.58 -1.44
CA VAL A 275 -12.41 -2.64 -2.55
C VAL A 275 -11.35 -1.55 -2.40
N ASP A 276 -10.71 -1.18 -3.51
CA ASP A 276 -9.81 -0.02 -3.51
C ASP A 276 -10.60 1.23 -3.88
N MET A 277 -10.46 2.27 -3.07
CA MET A 277 -11.02 3.59 -3.38
C MET A 277 -10.16 4.32 -4.43
N ARG A 278 -8.88 3.93 -4.57
CA ARG A 278 -7.98 4.41 -5.61
C ARG A 278 -8.23 3.65 -6.91
N THR A 279 -8.13 4.39 -8.02
CA THR A 279 -8.17 3.78 -9.34
C THR A 279 -6.83 3.09 -9.61
N LYS A 280 -6.85 1.76 -9.77
CA LYS A 280 -5.71 0.99 -10.27
C LYS A 280 -5.69 1.04 -11.80
N TYR A 281 -4.56 1.43 -12.37
CA TYR A 281 -4.32 1.39 -13.81
C TYR A 281 -3.69 0.06 -14.22
N ILE A 282 -2.96 -0.60 -13.32
CA ILE A 282 -2.40 -1.93 -13.54
C ILE A 282 -3.42 -2.98 -13.12
N LYS A 283 -3.72 -3.93 -14.01
CA LYS A 283 -4.55 -5.10 -13.70
C LYS A 283 -3.69 -6.35 -13.55
N SER A 284 -2.61 -6.45 -14.32
CA SER A 284 -1.76 -7.63 -14.34
C SER A 284 -0.26 -7.35 -14.46
N PHE A 285 0.52 -8.19 -13.77
CA PHE A 285 1.98 -8.22 -13.82
C PHE A 285 2.47 -9.54 -14.41
N GLY A 286 3.53 -9.48 -15.19
CA GLY A 286 4.20 -10.62 -15.78
C GLY A 286 5.67 -10.68 -15.44
N PHE A 287 6.09 -11.64 -14.63
CA PHE A 287 7.50 -11.82 -14.25
C PHE A 287 8.24 -12.69 -15.26
N ILE A 288 9.33 -12.17 -15.80
CA ILE A 288 10.38 -12.95 -16.44
C ILE A 288 11.43 -13.25 -15.38
N GLY A 289 11.36 -14.47 -14.84
CA GLY A 289 12.09 -14.91 -13.65
C GLY A 289 11.16 -15.60 -12.65
N THR A 290 11.60 -16.73 -12.10
CA THR A 290 10.91 -17.49 -11.04
C THR A 290 11.78 -17.64 -9.79
N GLY A 291 12.72 -16.72 -9.60
CA GLY A 291 13.59 -16.69 -8.44
C GLY A 291 12.82 -16.35 -7.17
N ASP A 292 13.47 -16.49 -6.01
CA ASP A 292 12.82 -16.23 -4.73
C ASP A 292 12.35 -14.78 -4.61
N MET A 293 13.09 -13.81 -5.18
CA MET A 293 12.63 -12.42 -5.24
C MET A 293 11.41 -12.22 -6.14
N SER A 294 11.32 -12.93 -7.28
CA SER A 294 10.15 -12.85 -8.16
C SER A 294 8.90 -13.36 -7.43
N LYS A 295 9.01 -14.51 -6.77
CA LYS A 295 7.93 -15.07 -5.92
C LYS A 295 7.59 -14.13 -4.76
N TRP A 296 8.61 -13.52 -4.18
CA TRP A 296 8.46 -12.59 -3.07
C TRP A 296 7.60 -11.39 -3.48
N PHE A 297 7.91 -10.74 -4.60
CA PHE A 297 7.11 -9.63 -5.13
C PHE A 297 5.73 -10.10 -5.62
N ALA A 298 5.66 -11.23 -6.33
CA ALA A 298 4.42 -11.79 -6.84
C ALA A 298 3.37 -11.97 -5.75
N GLY A 299 3.72 -12.61 -4.62
CA GLY A 299 2.78 -12.80 -3.52
C GLY A 299 2.27 -11.49 -2.90
N ARG A 300 3.07 -10.41 -2.88
CA ARG A 300 2.60 -9.11 -2.36
C ARG A 300 1.72 -8.39 -3.37
N LEU A 301 2.03 -8.48 -4.66
CA LEU A 301 1.19 -7.95 -5.72
C LEU A 301 -0.16 -8.70 -5.77
N GLU A 302 -0.17 -10.01 -5.60
CA GLU A 302 -1.39 -10.82 -5.50
C GLU A 302 -2.21 -10.44 -4.26
N ASN A 303 -1.57 -10.23 -3.11
CA ASN A 303 -2.22 -9.71 -1.90
C ASN A 303 -2.74 -8.27 -2.05
N GLU A 304 -2.28 -7.56 -3.09
CA GLU A 304 -2.81 -6.27 -3.51
C GLU A 304 -3.88 -6.42 -4.60
N GLY A 305 -4.34 -7.63 -4.90
CA GLY A 305 -5.40 -7.89 -5.87
C GLY A 305 -4.96 -7.78 -7.34
N TYR A 306 -3.66 -7.69 -7.61
CA TYR A 306 -3.15 -7.76 -8.98
C TYR A 306 -3.08 -9.21 -9.46
N HIS A 307 -3.38 -9.43 -10.74
CA HIS A 307 -3.15 -10.73 -11.37
C HIS A 307 -1.67 -10.88 -11.71
N VAL A 308 -1.01 -11.93 -11.23
CA VAL A 308 0.42 -12.15 -11.50
C VAL A 308 0.65 -13.43 -12.28
N LEU A 309 1.38 -13.31 -13.38
CA LEU A 309 1.90 -14.43 -14.16
C LEU A 309 3.42 -14.50 -14.01
N MET A 310 3.97 -15.70 -13.94
CA MET A 310 5.42 -15.91 -13.85
C MET A 310 5.90 -16.87 -14.92
N THR A 311 7.07 -16.55 -15.48
CA THR A 311 7.74 -17.36 -16.50
C THR A 311 9.18 -17.61 -16.12
N GLY A 312 9.66 -18.81 -16.35
CA GLY A 312 11.03 -19.22 -16.06
C GLY A 312 11.45 -20.37 -16.96
N ARG A 313 12.68 -20.86 -16.76
CA ARG A 313 13.24 -21.97 -17.55
C ARG A 313 12.43 -23.26 -17.43
N THR A 314 11.76 -23.46 -16.30
CA THR A 314 11.04 -24.68 -15.94
C THR A 314 9.51 -24.54 -16.01
N THR A 315 8.97 -23.33 -16.23
CA THR A 315 7.52 -23.13 -16.36
C THR A 315 7.01 -23.70 -17.69
N LYS A 316 5.70 -23.91 -17.83
CA LYS A 316 5.09 -24.20 -19.14
C LYS A 316 4.92 -22.90 -19.93
N LEU A 317 4.28 -21.91 -19.31
CA LEU A 317 4.10 -20.56 -19.85
C LEU A 317 5.45 -19.92 -20.17
N ARG A 318 5.58 -19.39 -21.39
CA ARG A 318 6.78 -18.69 -21.87
C ARG A 318 6.57 -17.17 -21.90
N PRO A 319 7.64 -16.36 -21.80
CA PRO A 319 7.52 -14.90 -21.89
C PRO A 319 6.77 -14.42 -23.13
N GLU A 320 6.99 -15.06 -24.27
CA GLU A 320 6.33 -14.75 -25.54
C GLU A 320 4.79 -14.88 -25.47
N GLU A 321 4.28 -15.81 -24.67
CA GLU A 321 2.83 -16.02 -24.46
C GLU A 321 2.26 -15.12 -23.36
N MET A 322 3.09 -14.74 -22.38
CA MET A 322 2.68 -13.99 -21.20
C MET A 322 2.67 -12.47 -21.43
N ILE A 323 3.62 -11.93 -22.19
CA ILE A 323 3.76 -10.48 -22.43
C ILE A 323 2.49 -9.82 -23.01
N PRO A 324 1.76 -10.44 -23.97
CA PRO A 324 0.52 -9.86 -24.48
C PRO A 324 -0.57 -9.69 -23.40
N GLU A 325 -0.64 -10.61 -22.44
CA GLU A 325 -1.69 -10.72 -21.43
C GLU A 325 -1.51 -9.80 -20.20
N VAL A 326 -0.35 -9.14 -20.08
CA VAL A 326 0.01 -8.34 -18.90
C VAL A 326 0.17 -6.86 -19.18
N ASP A 327 -0.20 -6.00 -18.24
CA ASP A 327 0.01 -4.55 -18.36
C ASP A 327 1.46 -4.16 -18.04
N VAL A 328 2.10 -4.88 -17.10
CA VAL A 328 3.46 -4.61 -16.65
C VAL A 328 4.31 -5.87 -16.73
N VAL A 329 5.41 -5.80 -17.47
CA VAL A 329 6.43 -6.86 -17.54
C VAL A 329 7.54 -6.53 -16.55
N VAL A 330 7.84 -7.47 -15.65
CA VAL A 330 8.90 -7.35 -14.65
C VAL A 330 10.04 -8.30 -15.00
N VAL A 331 11.23 -7.78 -15.25
CA VAL A 331 12.43 -8.62 -15.45
C VAL A 331 13.15 -8.76 -14.10
N CYS A 332 13.18 -9.98 -13.57
CA CYS A 332 13.80 -10.31 -12.29
C CYS A 332 14.63 -11.60 -12.45
N VAL A 333 15.79 -11.46 -13.08
CA VAL A 333 16.72 -12.55 -13.42
C VAL A 333 18.12 -12.24 -12.86
N PRO A 334 19.08 -13.20 -12.87
CA PRO A 334 20.46 -12.90 -12.48
C PRO A 334 21.04 -11.73 -13.28
N ILE A 335 21.88 -10.90 -12.64
CA ILE A 335 22.41 -9.65 -13.21
C ILE A 335 23.04 -9.89 -14.59
N SER A 336 23.87 -10.92 -14.73
CA SER A 336 24.50 -11.32 -15.99
C SER A 336 23.54 -11.72 -17.12
N ALA A 337 22.27 -12.03 -16.81
CA ALA A 337 21.26 -12.40 -17.78
C ALA A 337 20.28 -11.26 -18.10
N THR A 338 20.27 -10.17 -17.34
CA THR A 338 19.25 -9.11 -17.44
C THR A 338 19.25 -8.45 -18.81
N THR A 339 20.38 -7.90 -19.27
CA THR A 339 20.48 -7.23 -20.58
C THR A 339 20.09 -8.16 -21.73
N LYS A 340 20.53 -9.42 -21.70
CA LYS A 340 20.17 -10.40 -22.74
C LYS A 340 18.68 -10.71 -22.74
N THR A 341 18.08 -10.78 -21.56
CA THR A 341 16.63 -11.01 -21.39
C THR A 341 15.84 -9.82 -21.92
N VAL A 342 16.25 -8.60 -21.58
CA VAL A 342 15.65 -7.35 -22.09
C VAL A 342 15.74 -7.27 -23.60
N ARG A 343 16.91 -7.53 -24.20
CA ARG A 343 17.07 -7.52 -25.67
C ARG A 343 16.25 -8.60 -26.36
N LYS A 344 16.07 -9.76 -25.73
CA LYS A 344 15.27 -10.85 -26.31
C LYS A 344 13.76 -10.53 -26.30
N TYR A 345 13.24 -9.99 -25.20
CA TYR A 345 11.79 -9.91 -24.98
C TYR A 345 11.23 -8.48 -25.04
N GLY A 346 12.05 -7.46 -24.86
CA GLY A 346 11.64 -6.05 -24.93
C GLY A 346 10.94 -5.67 -26.23
N PRO A 347 11.35 -6.16 -27.42
CA PRO A 347 10.63 -5.90 -28.67
C PRO A 347 9.19 -6.45 -28.71
N LEU A 348 8.83 -7.37 -27.82
CA LEU A 348 7.47 -7.93 -27.74
C LEU A 348 6.53 -7.07 -26.88
N ILE A 349 7.07 -6.11 -26.13
CA ILE A 349 6.29 -5.24 -25.25
C ILE A 349 5.74 -4.08 -26.08
N GLN A 350 4.42 -4.02 -26.21
CA GLN A 350 3.72 -3.02 -27.00
C GLN A 350 3.47 -1.73 -26.20
N GLY A 351 3.26 -0.61 -26.91
CA GLY A 351 2.91 0.68 -26.31
C GLY A 351 1.70 0.62 -25.38
N GLY A 352 1.71 1.46 -24.34
CA GLY A 352 0.69 1.47 -23.29
C GLY A 352 0.91 0.46 -22.16
N LYS A 353 1.98 -0.35 -22.23
CA LYS A 353 2.47 -1.25 -21.17
C LYS A 353 3.72 -0.68 -20.50
N ALA A 354 4.18 -1.31 -19.41
CA ALA A 354 5.44 -0.96 -18.76
C ALA A 354 6.43 -2.12 -18.68
N LEU A 355 7.72 -1.80 -18.75
CA LEU A 355 8.84 -2.67 -18.41
C LEU A 355 9.49 -2.17 -17.12
N ILE A 356 9.42 -2.98 -16.07
CA ILE A 356 10.08 -2.72 -14.79
C ILE A 356 11.26 -3.67 -14.63
N LEU A 357 12.44 -3.11 -14.45
CA LEU A 357 13.67 -3.85 -14.25
C LEU A 357 13.94 -3.98 -12.75
N LEU A 358 13.78 -5.19 -12.20
CA LEU A 358 14.24 -5.52 -10.84
C LEU A 358 15.68 -6.04 -10.92
N ALA A 359 16.62 -5.10 -10.97
CA ALA A 359 18.02 -5.37 -11.29
C ALA A 359 18.99 -4.59 -10.40
N GLY A 360 20.18 -5.15 -10.19
CA GLY A 360 21.27 -4.55 -9.41
C GLY A 360 22.27 -3.72 -10.23
N GLU A 361 22.09 -3.63 -11.55
CA GLU A 361 22.91 -2.83 -12.47
C GLU A 361 21.97 -2.00 -13.36
N SER A 362 22.23 -0.69 -13.44
CA SER A 362 21.29 0.27 -14.00
C SER A 362 21.61 0.70 -15.42
N GLU A 363 22.82 1.20 -15.68
CA GLU A 363 23.16 1.90 -16.93
C GLU A 363 22.92 1.03 -18.17
N HIS A 364 23.66 -0.07 -18.31
CA HIS A 364 23.53 -0.98 -19.47
C HIS A 364 22.14 -1.62 -19.59
N THR A 365 21.46 -1.83 -18.46
CA THR A 365 20.15 -2.47 -18.46
C THR A 365 19.07 -1.51 -18.97
N LEU A 366 19.10 -0.27 -18.50
CA LEU A 366 18.19 0.78 -18.95
C LEU A 366 18.46 1.15 -20.40
N ASP A 367 19.71 1.29 -20.81
CA ASP A 367 20.05 1.59 -22.21
C ASP A 367 19.52 0.52 -23.15
N ALA A 368 19.71 -0.77 -22.80
CA ALA A 368 19.17 -1.86 -23.58
C ALA A 368 17.64 -1.84 -23.62
N ALA A 369 16.96 -1.50 -22.52
CA ALA A 369 15.51 -1.38 -22.50
C ALA A 369 15.02 -0.19 -23.35
N LEU A 370 15.71 0.94 -23.28
CA LEU A 370 15.42 2.14 -24.08
C LEU A 370 15.59 1.89 -25.58
N GLU A 371 16.60 1.11 -25.96
CA GLU A 371 16.92 0.78 -27.35
C GLU A 371 15.91 -0.18 -28.00
N VAL A 372 15.43 -1.20 -27.27
CA VAL A 372 14.69 -2.33 -27.87
C VAL A 372 13.19 -2.31 -27.67
N THR A 373 12.66 -1.50 -26.76
CA THR A 373 11.20 -1.36 -26.57
C THR A 373 10.67 -0.19 -27.39
N ASP A 374 9.39 -0.29 -27.74
CA ASP A 374 8.65 0.81 -28.37
C ASP A 374 8.68 2.11 -27.53
N GLY A 375 8.51 3.26 -28.20
CA GLY A 375 8.57 4.58 -27.57
C GLY A 375 7.46 4.85 -26.54
N ASP A 376 6.31 4.19 -26.69
CA ASP A 376 5.16 4.31 -25.80
C ASP A 376 5.17 3.29 -24.66
N VAL A 377 6.26 2.52 -24.51
CA VAL A 377 6.49 1.62 -23.37
C VAL A 377 7.12 2.38 -22.22
N GLU A 378 6.46 2.37 -21.07
CA GLU A 378 7.03 2.96 -19.87
C GLU A 378 8.21 2.12 -19.37
N VAL A 379 9.32 2.76 -18.99
CA VAL A 379 10.51 2.03 -18.49
C VAL A 379 11.00 2.63 -17.19
N MET A 380 11.23 1.77 -16.20
CA MET A 380 11.79 2.14 -14.90
C MET A 380 12.66 1.01 -14.37
N LEU A 381 13.70 1.36 -13.63
CA LEU A 381 14.49 0.40 -12.87
C LEU A 381 14.28 0.59 -11.37
N VAL A 382 14.18 -0.54 -10.67
CA VAL A 382 14.06 -0.59 -9.22
C VAL A 382 15.08 -1.60 -8.70
N HIS A 383 15.96 -1.14 -7.82
CA HIS A 383 16.87 -1.99 -7.07
C HIS A 383 16.40 -2.09 -5.62
N ASN A 384 15.82 -3.23 -5.25
CA ASN A 384 15.48 -3.53 -3.87
C ASN A 384 16.73 -3.93 -3.07
N LEU A 385 17.08 -3.17 -2.02
CA LEU A 385 18.26 -3.45 -1.18
C LEU A 385 17.92 -4.39 -0.01
N TRP A 386 17.14 -5.43 -0.29
CA TRP A 386 16.82 -6.51 0.64
C TRP A 386 16.66 -7.85 -0.07
N GLY A 387 16.90 -8.94 0.67
CA GLY A 387 16.73 -10.30 0.18
C GLY A 387 15.34 -10.89 0.45
N PRO A 388 15.03 -12.07 -0.11
CA PRO A 388 13.69 -12.67 -0.08
C PRO A 388 13.29 -13.20 1.32
N GLN A 389 14.21 -13.23 2.28
CA GLN A 389 13.93 -13.65 3.66
C GLN A 389 13.25 -12.55 4.50
N VAL A 390 13.19 -11.32 3.99
CA VAL A 390 12.55 -10.21 4.69
C VAL A 390 11.03 -10.35 4.64
N VAL A 391 10.35 -10.12 5.78
CA VAL A 391 8.89 -10.20 5.88
C VAL A 391 8.22 -9.02 5.18
N THR A 392 8.71 -7.80 5.43
CA THR A 392 8.13 -6.52 5.00
C THR A 392 9.17 -5.56 4.41
N MET A 393 8.75 -4.69 3.49
CA MET A 393 9.60 -3.63 2.92
C MET A 393 9.75 -2.43 3.85
N LYS A 394 9.05 -2.43 4.99
CA LYS A 394 9.13 -1.37 5.98
C LYS A 394 10.58 -1.12 6.41
N ASP A 395 10.98 0.15 6.31
CA ASP A 395 12.33 0.64 6.64
C ASP A 395 13.42 -0.06 5.80
N LYS A 396 13.09 -0.47 4.56
CA LYS A 396 14.03 -1.03 3.58
C LYS A 396 14.20 -0.08 2.41
N ASN A 397 15.46 0.11 2.02
CA ASN A 397 15.80 1.01 0.94
C ASN A 397 15.49 0.38 -0.43
N ALA A 398 14.74 1.11 -1.26
CA ALA A 398 14.58 0.83 -2.68
C ALA A 398 15.18 1.99 -3.48
N ILE A 399 16.10 1.70 -4.39
CA ILE A 399 16.60 2.72 -5.32
C ILE A 399 15.76 2.67 -6.58
N VAL A 400 15.19 3.81 -6.98
CA VAL A 400 14.37 3.95 -8.17
C VAL A 400 15.11 4.85 -9.17
N VAL A 401 15.31 4.33 -10.37
CA VAL A 401 15.87 5.08 -11.50
C VAL A 401 14.75 5.26 -12.53
N ARG A 402 14.16 6.46 -12.52
CA ARG A 402 13.13 6.85 -13.49
C ARG A 402 13.78 7.29 -14.79
N THR A 403 13.14 6.95 -15.91
CA THR A 403 13.51 7.41 -17.25
C THR A 403 12.56 8.50 -17.72
N ALA A 404 12.88 9.16 -18.83
CA ALA A 404 11.95 10.09 -19.49
C ALA A 404 10.63 9.40 -19.93
N ARG A 405 10.61 8.07 -20.05
CA ARG A 405 9.42 7.26 -20.38
C ARG A 405 8.68 6.74 -19.15
N SER A 406 9.12 7.00 -17.92
CA SER A 406 8.41 6.53 -16.71
C SER A 406 7.10 7.29 -16.51
N GLY A 407 5.96 6.64 -16.78
CA GLY A 407 4.62 7.23 -16.73
C GLY A 407 3.79 6.77 -15.54
N ARG A 408 2.50 6.50 -15.79
CA ARG A 408 1.51 6.19 -14.75
C ARG A 408 1.69 4.79 -14.17
N LEU A 409 2.07 3.81 -15.00
CA LEU A 409 2.24 2.42 -14.57
C LEU A 409 3.50 2.31 -13.70
N CYS A 410 4.59 2.98 -14.07
CA CYS A 410 5.77 3.09 -13.23
C CYS A 410 5.46 3.77 -11.89
N SER A 411 4.69 4.86 -11.89
CA SER A 411 4.28 5.56 -10.67
C SER A 411 3.39 4.71 -9.77
N GLU A 412 2.49 3.90 -10.32
CA GLU A 412 1.65 2.98 -9.53
C GLU A 412 2.49 1.87 -8.88
N PHE A 413 3.48 1.31 -9.58
CA PHE A 413 4.41 0.35 -8.98
C PHE A 413 5.27 1.00 -7.88
N GLU A 414 5.75 2.23 -8.08
CA GLU A 414 6.49 2.96 -7.04
C GLU A 414 5.63 3.23 -5.80
N GLN A 415 4.36 3.61 -5.99
CA GLN A 415 3.39 3.77 -4.90
C GLN A 415 3.13 2.46 -4.17
N PHE A 416 3.14 1.33 -4.86
CA PHE A 416 3.11 0.01 -4.23
C PHE A 416 4.31 -0.19 -3.29
N LEU A 417 5.54 0.12 -3.72
CA LEU A 417 6.73 0.02 -2.86
C LEU A 417 6.59 0.91 -1.61
N HIS A 418 6.19 2.17 -1.81
CA HIS A 418 6.01 3.14 -0.72
C HIS A 418 4.91 2.68 0.25
N LYS A 419 3.78 2.19 -0.26
CA LYS A 419 2.67 1.67 0.55
C LYS A 419 3.14 0.56 1.50
N HIS A 420 4.01 -0.32 1.03
CA HIS A 420 4.57 -1.40 1.85
C HIS A 420 5.75 -0.95 2.74
N GLY A 421 6.03 0.35 2.81
CA GLY A 421 6.96 0.97 3.73
C GLY A 421 8.41 1.05 3.25
N ALA A 422 8.66 0.85 1.95
CA ALA A 422 10.01 1.02 1.40
C ALA A 422 10.43 2.50 1.44
N ASP A 423 11.67 2.75 1.85
CA ASP A 423 12.31 4.06 1.73
C ASP A 423 12.82 4.22 0.29
N ILE A 424 12.15 5.10 -0.46
CA ILE A 424 12.42 5.30 -1.89
C ILE A 424 13.47 6.38 -2.09
N TYR A 425 14.58 6.00 -2.72
CA TYR A 425 15.65 6.91 -3.12
C TYR A 425 15.72 7.00 -4.64
N HIS A 426 15.62 8.22 -5.16
CA HIS A 426 15.73 8.47 -6.59
C HIS A 426 17.20 8.70 -6.97
N ASP A 427 17.64 8.05 -8.06
CA ASP A 427 19.02 8.18 -8.51
C ASP A 427 19.14 8.22 -10.05
N SER A 428 20.32 8.61 -10.55
CA SER A 428 20.68 8.44 -11.95
C SER A 428 21.33 7.06 -12.17
N PRO A 429 21.31 6.51 -13.41
CA PRO A 429 21.91 5.20 -13.68
C PRO A 429 23.39 5.13 -13.27
N VAL A 430 24.16 6.14 -13.66
CA VAL A 430 25.61 6.24 -13.39
C VAL A 430 25.90 6.33 -11.88
N ARG A 431 25.13 7.16 -11.16
CA ARG A 431 25.34 7.36 -9.72
C ARG A 431 24.90 6.11 -8.93
N HIS A 432 23.81 5.46 -9.32
CA HIS A 432 23.41 4.18 -8.76
C HIS A 432 24.53 3.14 -8.86
N ASP A 433 25.07 2.92 -10.07
CA ASP A 433 26.07 1.88 -10.31
C ASP A 433 27.40 2.17 -9.57
N LEU A 434 27.80 3.45 -9.50
CA LEU A 434 28.93 3.88 -8.69
C LEU A 434 28.73 3.56 -7.19
N LEU A 435 27.56 3.89 -6.64
CA LEU A 435 27.23 3.66 -5.23
C LEU A 435 27.07 2.17 -4.90
N MET A 436 26.64 1.33 -5.84
CA MET A 436 26.64 -0.13 -5.65
C MET A 436 28.06 -0.69 -5.55
N GLY A 437 29.05 -0.03 -6.16
CA GLY A 437 30.47 -0.29 -5.93
C GLY A 437 30.86 -0.20 -4.45
N ILE A 438 30.34 0.83 -3.76
CA ILE A 438 30.62 1.09 -2.33
C ILE A 438 29.72 0.23 -1.43
N GLY A 439 28.42 0.14 -1.74
CA GLY A 439 27.42 -0.46 -0.86
C GLY A 439 27.33 -1.99 -0.94
N GLN A 440 27.72 -2.59 -2.06
CA GLN A 440 27.58 -4.03 -2.28
C GLN A 440 28.90 -4.69 -2.68
N LYS A 441 29.57 -4.17 -3.71
CA LYS A 441 30.73 -4.83 -4.31
C LYS A 441 31.95 -4.85 -3.38
N LEU A 442 32.32 -3.70 -2.83
CA LEU A 442 33.46 -3.59 -1.92
C LEU A 442 33.26 -4.39 -0.62
N PRO A 443 32.14 -4.29 0.11
CA PRO A 443 31.90 -5.12 1.30
C PRO A 443 31.95 -6.62 1.00
N THR A 444 31.44 -7.04 -0.16
CA THR A 444 31.51 -8.45 -0.60
C THR A 444 32.96 -8.87 -0.84
N ALA A 445 33.76 -8.06 -1.55
CA ALA A 445 35.16 -8.35 -1.81
C ALA A 445 35.97 -8.46 -0.51
N ILE A 446 35.78 -7.52 0.42
CA ILE A 446 36.40 -7.55 1.75
C ILE A 446 35.99 -8.82 2.51
N SER A 447 34.70 -9.18 2.48
CA SER A 447 34.19 -10.37 3.19
C SER A 447 34.83 -11.65 2.66
N VAL A 448 34.92 -11.81 1.34
CA VAL A 448 35.53 -12.99 0.71
C VAL A 448 37.03 -13.04 1.01
N ALA A 449 37.74 -11.93 0.85
CA ALA A 449 39.17 -11.86 1.14
C ALA A 449 39.47 -12.15 2.63
N LEU A 450 38.65 -11.63 3.55
CA LEU A 450 38.78 -11.90 4.98
C LEU A 450 38.60 -13.39 5.29
N ALA A 451 37.58 -14.04 4.72
CA ALA A 451 37.37 -15.47 4.89
C ALA A 451 38.54 -16.31 4.36
N MET A 452 39.10 -15.93 3.21
CA MET A 452 40.30 -16.57 2.65
C MET A 452 41.50 -16.44 3.60
N THR A 453 41.73 -15.25 4.18
CA THR A 453 42.83 -15.04 5.13
C THR A 453 42.67 -15.87 6.40
N LEU A 454 41.44 -16.04 6.91
CA LEU A 454 41.18 -16.91 8.06
C LEU A 454 41.50 -18.37 7.75
N ASP A 455 41.09 -18.85 6.57
CA ASP A 455 41.37 -20.20 6.09
C ASP A 455 42.87 -20.45 5.89
N GLU A 456 43.57 -19.53 5.22
CA GLU A 456 45.03 -19.60 4.96
C GLU A 456 45.86 -19.71 6.25
N HIS A 457 45.39 -19.07 7.33
CA HIS A 457 46.08 -19.08 8.63
C HIS A 457 45.50 -20.09 9.63
N GLY A 458 44.50 -20.89 9.24
CA GLY A 458 43.88 -21.88 10.12
C GLY A 458 43.19 -21.28 11.35
N ILE A 459 42.71 -20.03 11.25
CA ILE A 459 42.05 -19.32 12.36
C ILE A 459 40.66 -19.89 12.57
N THR A 460 40.39 -20.41 13.77
CA THR A 460 39.11 -21.03 14.11
C THR A 460 38.11 -20.01 14.67
N SER A 461 36.84 -20.43 14.77
CA SER A 461 35.82 -19.63 15.46
C SER A 461 36.14 -19.40 16.94
N GLU A 462 36.84 -20.34 17.58
CA GLU A 462 37.25 -20.21 18.98
C GLU A 462 38.36 -19.15 19.15
N ASP A 463 39.30 -19.09 18.20
CA ASP A 463 40.34 -18.06 18.17
C ASP A 463 39.73 -16.67 18.01
N ILE A 464 38.74 -16.52 17.11
CA ILE A 464 38.00 -15.26 16.93
C ILE A 464 37.28 -14.87 18.22
N ALA A 465 36.57 -15.80 18.85
CA ALA A 465 35.80 -15.53 20.07
C ALA A 465 36.69 -15.10 21.26
N SER A 466 37.89 -15.67 21.37
CA SER A 466 38.81 -15.40 22.47
C SER A 466 39.67 -14.15 22.29
N HIS A 467 39.94 -13.72 21.05
CA HIS A 467 40.90 -12.65 20.76
C HIS A 467 40.31 -11.40 20.07
N CYS A 468 39.04 -11.40 19.69
CA CYS A 468 38.39 -10.22 19.10
C CYS A 468 37.72 -9.33 20.14
N THR A 469 37.92 -8.01 20.02
CA THR A 469 37.07 -7.02 20.70
C THR A 469 35.70 -6.92 20.03
N LEU A 470 34.71 -6.29 20.68
CA LEU A 470 33.39 -6.02 20.08
C LEU A 470 33.53 -5.29 18.73
N THR A 471 34.44 -4.30 18.64
CA THR A 471 34.75 -3.59 17.39
C THR A 471 35.32 -4.51 16.32
N SER A 472 36.21 -5.44 16.69
CA SER A 472 36.83 -6.40 15.78
C SER A 472 35.83 -7.43 15.22
N LEU A 473 34.70 -7.65 15.90
CA LEU A 473 33.65 -8.58 15.46
C LEU A 473 32.80 -8.03 14.31
N TYR A 474 32.70 -6.71 14.12
CA TYR A 474 31.88 -6.13 13.04
C TYR A 474 32.21 -6.67 11.64
N PRO A 475 33.47 -6.68 11.17
CA PRO A 475 33.81 -7.27 9.87
C PRO A 475 33.55 -8.78 9.82
N ILE A 476 33.70 -9.51 10.94
CA ILE A 476 33.39 -10.95 11.02
C ILE A 476 31.89 -11.22 10.86
N LEU A 477 31.05 -10.42 11.53
CA LEU A 477 29.59 -10.52 11.40
C LEU A 477 29.12 -10.19 9.97
N ALA A 478 29.72 -9.16 9.35
CA ALA A 478 29.45 -8.84 7.95
C ALA A 478 29.86 -10.00 7.01
N MET A 479 31.05 -10.58 7.23
CA MET A 479 31.54 -11.75 6.50
C MET A 479 30.60 -12.96 6.64
N ALA A 480 30.16 -13.26 7.86
CA ALA A 480 29.22 -14.35 8.13
C ALA A 480 27.87 -14.15 7.42
N ARG A 481 27.39 -12.90 7.33
CA ARG A 481 26.17 -12.57 6.56
C ARG A 481 26.34 -12.82 5.07
N VAL A 482 27.51 -12.55 4.49
CA VAL A 482 27.77 -12.83 3.07
C VAL A 482 27.84 -14.34 2.82
N HIS A 483 28.60 -15.08 3.63
CA HIS A 483 28.82 -16.51 3.42
C HIS A 483 27.62 -17.40 3.80
N SER A 484 26.64 -16.88 4.52
CA SER A 484 25.39 -17.58 4.85
C SER A 484 24.29 -17.48 3.78
N GLN A 485 24.52 -16.76 2.69
CA GLN A 485 23.55 -16.63 1.59
C GLN A 485 24.03 -17.35 0.33
N ASN A 486 23.26 -17.22 -0.75
CA ASN A 486 23.61 -17.82 -2.03
C ASN A 486 24.89 -17.19 -2.63
N PRO A 487 25.99 -17.96 -2.81
CA PRO A 487 27.25 -17.43 -3.34
C PRO A 487 27.12 -16.93 -4.77
N ARG A 488 26.16 -17.44 -5.56
CA ARG A 488 25.93 -16.97 -6.94
C ARG A 488 25.55 -15.49 -6.96
N THR A 489 24.72 -15.02 -6.03
CA THR A 489 24.30 -13.61 -5.96
C THR A 489 25.51 -12.69 -5.77
N TYR A 490 26.39 -13.03 -4.84
CA TYR A 490 27.59 -12.25 -4.57
C TYR A 490 28.61 -12.32 -5.71
N ALA A 491 28.75 -13.48 -6.36
CA ALA A 491 29.58 -13.62 -7.56
C ALA A 491 29.09 -12.72 -8.71
N GLU A 492 27.77 -12.61 -8.92
CA GLU A 492 27.18 -11.71 -9.91
C GLU A 492 27.48 -10.25 -9.58
N ILE A 493 27.30 -9.83 -8.31
CA ILE A 493 27.63 -8.47 -7.84
C ILE A 493 29.11 -8.15 -8.08
N LEU A 494 30.02 -9.06 -7.75
CA LEU A 494 31.46 -8.88 -7.97
C LEU A 494 31.82 -8.80 -9.47
N SER A 495 31.06 -9.50 -10.31
CA SER A 495 31.30 -9.58 -11.76
C SER A 495 30.72 -8.41 -12.55
N THR A 496 29.96 -7.50 -11.91
CA THR A 496 29.40 -6.32 -12.58
C THR A 496 30.47 -5.45 -13.24
N GLY A 497 30.14 -4.88 -14.39
CA GLY A 497 31.02 -3.98 -15.14
C GLY A 497 31.02 -2.55 -14.60
N GLY A 498 31.46 -1.61 -15.45
CA GLY A 498 31.32 -0.17 -15.22
C GLY A 498 32.21 0.41 -14.11
N ASP A 499 31.87 1.62 -13.69
CA ASP A 499 32.64 2.40 -12.71
C ASP A 499 32.66 1.77 -11.31
N SER A 500 31.69 0.89 -11.00
CA SER A 500 31.68 0.10 -9.75
C SER A 500 32.98 -0.71 -9.54
N ARG A 501 33.61 -1.16 -10.64
CA ARG A 501 34.88 -1.90 -10.60
C ARG A 501 36.01 -1.03 -10.03
N ARG A 502 36.02 0.26 -10.36
CA ARG A 502 37.09 1.18 -9.93
C ARG A 502 37.17 1.26 -8.41
N ILE A 503 36.03 1.24 -7.71
CA ILE A 503 35.96 1.30 -6.25
C ILE A 503 36.77 0.19 -5.58
N VAL A 504 36.66 -1.05 -6.05
CA VAL A 504 37.39 -2.19 -5.46
C VAL A 504 38.89 -2.09 -5.74
N HIS A 505 39.27 -1.69 -6.95
CA HIS A 505 40.69 -1.49 -7.31
C HIS A 505 41.32 -0.32 -6.55
N ASP A 506 40.59 0.76 -6.38
CA ASP A 506 41.05 1.93 -5.61
C ASP A 506 41.16 1.61 -4.13
N PHE A 507 40.22 0.82 -3.58
CA PHE A 507 40.34 0.29 -2.23
C PHE A 507 41.59 -0.58 -2.07
N ALA A 508 41.83 -1.53 -2.97
CA ALA A 508 43.01 -2.39 -2.91
C ALA A 508 44.31 -1.57 -2.96
N ARG A 509 44.39 -0.55 -3.83
CA ARG A 509 45.51 0.37 -3.91
C ARG A 509 45.70 1.18 -2.61
N ASN A 510 44.60 1.65 -2.02
CA ASN A 510 44.64 2.37 -0.75
C ASN A 510 45.05 1.45 0.41
N LEU A 511 44.60 0.20 0.41
CA LEU A 511 45.01 -0.80 1.40
C LEU A 511 46.51 -1.09 1.30
N GLN A 512 47.04 -1.30 0.10
CA GLN A 512 48.49 -1.46 -0.12
C GLN A 512 49.29 -0.25 0.36
N ARG A 513 48.78 0.96 0.13
CA ARG A 513 49.40 2.19 0.65
C ARG A 513 49.41 2.20 2.19
N VAL A 514 48.31 1.83 2.84
CA VAL A 514 48.25 1.77 4.31
C VAL A 514 49.21 0.73 4.86
N ILE A 515 49.28 -0.46 4.22
CA ILE A 515 50.22 -1.52 4.57
C ILE A 515 51.67 -1.01 4.47
N GLY A 516 52.05 -0.38 3.36
CA GLY A 516 53.41 0.15 3.19
C GLY A 516 53.79 1.20 4.24
N LEU A 517 52.87 2.11 4.59
CA LEU A 517 53.10 3.08 5.67
C LEU A 517 53.27 2.39 7.04
N ALA A 518 52.52 1.32 7.29
CA ALA A 518 52.58 0.56 8.54
C ALA A 518 53.87 -0.26 8.65
N ASP A 519 54.27 -0.93 7.58
CA ASP A 519 55.51 -1.72 7.50
C ASP A 519 56.75 -0.83 7.71
N GLU A 520 56.72 0.39 7.18
CA GLU A 520 57.76 1.41 7.40
C GLU A 520 57.61 2.17 8.75
N SER A 521 56.60 1.83 9.55
CA SER A 521 56.31 2.47 10.85
C SER A 521 56.16 3.99 10.77
N LEU A 522 55.61 4.51 9.67
CA LEU A 522 55.41 5.94 9.43
C LEU A 522 54.17 6.48 10.17
N ILE A 523 54.19 6.40 11.51
CA ILE A 523 53.06 6.74 12.40
C ILE A 523 52.50 8.14 12.12
N GLY A 524 53.38 9.14 11.94
CA GLY A 524 52.96 10.52 11.67
C GLY A 524 52.17 10.66 10.36
N ASP A 525 52.53 9.91 9.33
CA ASP A 525 51.81 9.89 8.05
C ASP A 525 50.47 9.18 8.16
N ILE A 526 50.41 8.08 8.91
CA ILE A 526 49.17 7.36 9.21
C ILE A 526 48.19 8.28 9.95
N CYS A 527 48.64 8.98 11.00
CA CYS A 527 47.80 9.94 11.74
C CYS A 527 47.26 11.05 10.81
N ARG A 528 48.13 11.67 10.00
CA ARG A 528 47.71 12.68 9.02
C ARG A 528 46.67 12.15 8.03
N LEU A 529 46.84 10.90 7.58
CA LEU A 529 45.89 10.25 6.68
C LEU A 529 44.54 10.03 7.36
N MET A 530 44.52 9.59 8.62
CA MET A 530 43.29 9.42 9.41
C MET A 530 42.57 10.75 9.67
N ASP A 531 43.31 11.81 10.01
CA ASP A 531 42.72 13.15 10.25
C ASP A 531 42.12 13.73 8.96
N ARG A 532 42.81 13.60 7.83
CA ARG A 532 42.26 13.99 6.53
C ARG A 532 40.99 13.22 6.16
N ASN A 533 40.94 11.92 6.47
CA ASN A 533 39.73 11.12 6.24
C ASN A 533 38.58 11.57 7.16
N ARG A 534 38.87 11.99 8.40
CA ARG A 534 37.89 12.55 9.33
C ARG A 534 37.25 13.83 8.79
N GLU A 535 38.05 14.70 8.19
CA GLU A 535 37.55 15.93 7.54
C GLU A 535 36.58 15.61 6.40
N HIS A 536 36.92 14.64 5.53
CA HIS A 536 36.05 14.22 4.44
C HIS A 536 34.73 13.58 4.93
N LEU A 537 34.80 12.73 5.94
CA LEU A 537 33.63 12.03 6.48
C LEU A 537 32.71 12.95 7.28
N THR A 538 33.15 14.14 7.69
CA THR A 538 32.44 15.10 8.54
C THR A 538 32.22 14.63 9.98
N SER A 539 32.22 15.57 10.92
CA SER A 539 32.06 15.29 12.35
C SER A 539 30.68 14.70 12.69
N ASP A 540 29.63 15.13 12.00
CA ASP A 540 28.27 14.71 12.30
C ASP A 540 27.99 13.29 11.86
N PHE A 541 28.40 12.92 10.64
CA PHE A 541 28.32 11.53 10.19
C PHE A 541 29.07 10.58 11.14
N LEU A 542 30.29 10.94 11.56
CA LEU A 542 31.08 10.10 12.47
C LEU A 542 30.42 9.97 13.84
N ARG A 543 29.82 11.04 14.35
CA ARG A 543 29.07 11.03 15.62
C ARG A 543 27.86 10.10 15.52
N ASP A 544 27.09 10.20 14.44
CA ASP A 544 25.90 9.38 14.21
C ASP A 544 26.25 7.89 14.07
N ARG A 545 27.29 7.57 13.28
CA ARG A 545 27.75 6.18 13.13
C ARG A 545 28.32 5.64 14.44
N MET A 546 28.97 6.47 15.25
CA MET A 546 29.46 6.06 16.57
C MET A 546 28.31 5.75 17.54
N LEU A 547 27.20 6.51 17.48
CA LEU A 547 26.01 6.18 18.27
C LEU A 547 25.42 4.83 17.86
N GLN A 548 25.37 4.53 16.57
CA GLN A 548 24.92 3.22 16.06
C GLN A 548 25.84 2.09 16.50
N ALA A 549 27.16 2.27 16.42
CA ALA A 549 28.14 1.28 16.88
C ALA A 549 27.93 0.95 18.36
N LYS A 550 27.80 1.97 19.22
CA LYS A 550 27.54 1.77 20.66
C LYS A 550 26.25 1.00 20.94
N ALA A 551 25.20 1.23 20.16
CA ALA A 551 23.96 0.48 20.30
C ALA A 551 24.14 -1.00 19.92
N VAL A 552 24.92 -1.29 18.87
CA VAL A 552 25.28 -2.67 18.50
C VAL A 552 26.13 -3.32 19.59
N ASP A 553 27.10 -2.60 20.15
CA ASP A 553 27.95 -3.10 21.23
C ASP A 553 27.15 -3.46 22.47
N GLU A 554 26.16 -2.65 22.82
CA GLU A 554 25.28 -2.94 23.97
C GLU A 554 24.47 -4.23 23.77
N VAL A 555 24.02 -4.50 22.53
CA VAL A 555 23.29 -5.74 22.21
C VAL A 555 24.23 -6.93 22.19
N LEU A 556 25.37 -6.83 21.50
CA LEU A 556 26.35 -7.92 21.39
C LEU A 556 26.94 -8.28 22.75
N GLY A 557 27.27 -7.27 23.58
CA GLY A 557 27.80 -7.48 24.93
C GLY A 557 26.81 -8.08 25.92
N ARG A 558 25.51 -8.18 25.57
CA ARG A 558 24.53 -8.97 26.34
C ARG A 558 24.39 -10.41 25.86
N MET A 559 24.89 -10.71 24.66
CA MET A 559 24.79 -12.04 24.02
C MET A 559 26.06 -12.88 24.21
N ILE A 560 27.20 -12.22 24.37
CA ILE A 560 28.50 -12.80 24.77
C ILE A 560 28.59 -12.74 26.29
#